data_AF-A0A229UT18-F1
#
_entry.id   AF-A0A229UT18-F1
#
_cell.length_a   1.000
_cell.length_b   1.000
_cell.length_c   1.000
_cell.angle_alpha   90.00
_cell.angle_beta   90.00
_cell.angle_gamma   90.00
#
_symmetry.space_group_name_H-M   'P 1'
#
loop_
_entity.id
_entity.type
_entity.pdbx_description
1 polymer ?
#
loop_
_entity_poly.entity_id
_entity_poly.type
_entity_poly.pdbx_seq_one_letter_code
_entity_poly.pdbx_strand_id
1 'polypeptide(L)'
;MGSFGEQLRQIRQQKGAALHEFAKELGVSPVYLSNLETGKTQTIQLEVLSRLQNELHMVIEEEDGVDPWAAARVERIGAMLMELYRADKQAAEYLMGMLEQGIEMFVMKSLAQK
;
A
#
# COMPACT_ATOMS: atom_id res chain seq x y z
N MET A 1 -5.68 5.69 13.68
CA MET A 1 -4.99 5.74 12.38
C MET A 1 -6.05 5.58 11.30
N GLY A 2 -6.01 6.40 10.25
CA GLY A 2 -7.00 6.34 9.17
C GLY A 2 -6.73 5.17 8.22
N SER A 3 -7.79 4.67 7.58
CA SER A 3 -7.70 3.69 6.50
C SER A 3 -6.92 4.25 5.31
N PHE A 4 -6.36 3.37 4.47
CA PHE A 4 -5.66 3.75 3.23
C PHE A 4 -6.48 4.70 2.33
N GLY A 5 -7.80 4.54 2.31
CA GLY A 5 -8.70 5.43 1.58
C GLY A 5 -8.76 6.85 2.16
N GLU A 6 -8.85 7.00 3.48
CA GLU A 6 -8.85 8.31 4.14
C GLU A 6 -7.53 9.04 3.92
N GLN A 7 -6.46 8.28 3.93
CA GLN A 7 -5.12 8.69 3.58
C GLN A 7 -5.01 9.16 2.11
N LEU A 8 -5.57 8.40 1.17
CA LEU A 8 -5.62 8.77 -0.24
C LEU A 8 -6.40 10.07 -0.48
N ARG A 9 -7.48 10.26 0.29
CA ARG A 9 -8.27 11.51 0.30
C ARG A 9 -7.44 12.69 0.77
N GLN A 10 -6.62 12.53 1.81
CA GLN A 10 -5.75 13.60 2.32
C GLN A 10 -4.77 14.07 1.24
N ILE A 11 -4.11 13.15 0.55
CA ILE A 11 -3.18 13.46 -0.56
C ILE A 11 -3.90 14.21 -1.67
N ARG A 12 -5.09 13.74 -2.09
CA ARG A 12 -5.89 14.43 -3.10
C ARG A 12 -6.21 15.86 -2.70
N GLN A 13 -6.61 16.06 -1.44
CA GLN A 13 -6.95 17.38 -0.90
C GLN A 13 -5.72 18.30 -0.80
N GLN A 14 -4.57 17.78 -0.38
CA GLN A 14 -3.30 18.52 -0.34
C GLN A 14 -2.86 18.96 -1.75
N LYS A 15 -3.07 18.12 -2.76
CA LYS A 15 -2.84 18.47 -4.18
C LYS A 15 -3.85 19.48 -4.74
N GLY A 16 -4.93 19.79 -4.01
CA GLY A 16 -6.04 20.60 -4.53
C GLY A 16 -6.80 19.96 -5.69
N ALA A 17 -6.64 18.65 -5.91
CA ALA A 17 -7.18 17.96 -7.07
C ALA A 17 -8.66 17.60 -6.87
N ALA A 18 -9.46 17.79 -7.91
CA ALA A 18 -10.83 17.32 -7.89
C ALA A 18 -10.88 15.78 -7.97
N LEU A 19 -11.93 15.17 -7.41
CA LEU A 19 -12.09 13.71 -7.37
C LEU A 19 -11.96 13.06 -8.76
N HIS A 20 -12.54 13.69 -9.77
CA HIS A 20 -12.54 13.17 -11.14
C HIS A 20 -11.16 13.26 -11.81
N GLU A 21 -10.39 14.31 -11.54
CA GLU A 21 -9.04 14.50 -12.05
C GLU A 21 -8.10 13.48 -11.43
N PHE A 22 -8.18 13.32 -10.10
CA PHE A 22 -7.35 12.37 -9.38
C PHE A 22 -7.69 10.91 -9.73
N ALA A 23 -8.97 10.59 -9.93
CA ALA A 23 -9.38 9.27 -10.41
C ALA A 23 -8.77 8.96 -11.78
N LYS A 24 -8.78 9.94 -12.69
CA LYS A 24 -8.20 9.80 -14.03
C LYS A 24 -6.67 9.61 -13.98
N GLU A 25 -5.98 10.36 -13.13
CA GLU A 25 -4.54 10.23 -12.85
C GLU A 25 -4.21 8.81 -12.37
N LEU A 26 -5.01 8.29 -11.42
CA LEU A 26 -4.86 6.95 -10.86
C LEU A 26 -5.40 5.83 -11.77
N GLY A 27 -5.97 6.14 -12.93
CA GLY A 27 -6.49 5.13 -13.87
C GLY A 27 -7.72 4.38 -13.37
N VAL A 28 -8.48 4.96 -12.43
CA VAL A 28 -9.68 4.33 -11.85
C VAL A 28 -10.94 5.14 -12.09
N SER A 29 -12.10 4.53 -11.82
CA SER A 29 -13.37 5.25 -11.90
C SER A 29 -13.53 6.21 -10.70
N PRO A 30 -14.17 7.39 -10.89
CA PRO A 30 -14.46 8.30 -9.78
C PRO A 30 -15.32 7.67 -8.67
N VAL A 31 -16.21 6.75 -9.05
CA VAL A 31 -17.05 6.00 -8.11
C VAL A 31 -16.20 5.07 -7.24
N TYR A 32 -15.26 4.34 -7.86
CA TYR A 32 -14.33 3.49 -7.13
C TYR A 32 -13.46 4.31 -6.17
N LEU A 33 -12.86 5.42 -6.64
CA LEU A 33 -12.05 6.30 -5.80
C LEU A 33 -12.87 6.87 -4.63
N SER A 34 -14.11 7.29 -4.86
CA SER A 34 -14.99 7.78 -3.79
C SER A 34 -15.30 6.70 -2.75
N ASN A 35 -15.61 5.48 -3.19
CA ASN A 35 -15.86 4.37 -2.29
C ASN A 35 -14.62 3.98 -1.50
N LEU A 36 -13.44 4.06 -2.13
CA LEU A 36 -12.16 3.85 -1.46
C LEU A 36 -11.92 4.92 -0.39
N GLU A 37 -12.01 6.21 -0.75
CA GLU A 37 -11.80 7.35 0.15
C GLU A 37 -12.78 7.42 1.34
N THR A 38 -13.96 6.79 1.21
CA THR A 38 -15.00 6.75 2.24
C THR A 38 -15.04 5.43 3.00
N GLY A 39 -14.14 4.49 2.71
CA GLY A 39 -14.09 3.17 3.34
C GLY A 39 -15.21 2.20 2.90
N LYS A 40 -16.09 2.61 1.97
CA LYS A 40 -17.12 1.74 1.38
C LYS A 40 -16.52 0.61 0.53
N THR A 41 -15.28 0.76 0.08
CA THR A 41 -14.49 -0.30 -0.55
C THR A 41 -13.09 -0.27 0.02
N GLN A 42 -12.59 -1.41 0.48
CA GLN A 42 -11.22 -1.54 1.01
C GLN A 42 -10.29 -2.28 0.05
N THR A 43 -10.84 -2.85 -1.03
CA THR A 43 -10.07 -3.52 -2.08
C THR A 43 -9.31 -2.49 -2.89
N ILE A 44 -7.99 -2.47 -2.74
CA ILE A 44 -7.10 -1.59 -3.48
C ILE A 44 -6.67 -2.31 -4.76
N GLN A 45 -7.00 -1.74 -5.92
CA GLN A 45 -6.56 -2.29 -7.20
C GLN A 45 -5.04 -2.13 -7.36
N LEU A 46 -4.38 -3.13 -7.95
CA LEU A 46 -2.93 -3.11 -8.17
C LEU A 46 -2.49 -1.89 -8.98
N GLU A 47 -3.30 -1.45 -9.96
CA GLU A 47 -3.00 -0.28 -10.78
C GLU A 47 -2.95 1.02 -9.94
N VAL A 48 -3.82 1.13 -8.93
CA VAL A 48 -3.80 2.25 -7.97
C VAL A 48 -2.51 2.22 -7.15
N LEU A 49 -2.08 1.03 -6.71
CA LEU A 49 -0.83 0.85 -5.95
C LEU A 49 0.41 1.23 -6.76
N SER A 50 0.48 0.78 -8.01
CA SER A 50 1.61 1.07 -8.89
C SER A 50 1.72 2.55 -9.23
N ARG A 51 0.60 3.23 -9.49
CA ARG A 51 0.61 4.68 -9.80
C ARG A 51 0.85 5.52 -8.56
N LEU A 52 0.30 5.12 -7.42
CA LEU A 52 0.56 5.77 -6.15
C LEU A 52 2.01 5.60 -5.70
N GLN A 53 2.70 4.49 -6.02
CA GLN A 53 4.13 4.41 -5.72
C GLN A 53 4.91 5.56 -6.37
N ASN A 54 4.61 5.96 -7.60
CA ASN A 54 5.33 7.06 -8.25
C ASN A 54 4.94 8.43 -7.69
N GLU A 55 3.67 8.63 -7.35
CA GLU A 55 3.15 9.90 -6.83
C GLU A 55 3.40 10.12 -5.33
N LEU A 56 3.40 9.06 -4.52
CA LEU A 56 3.72 9.10 -3.08
C LEU A 56 5.21 9.33 -2.82
N HIS A 57 6.08 9.03 -3.79
CA HIS A 57 7.51 9.40 -3.71
C HIS A 57 7.76 10.91 -3.85
N MET A 58 6.75 11.75 -4.14
CA MET A 58 6.90 13.21 -4.25
C MET A 58 6.28 14.05 -3.12
N VAL A 59 5.62 13.44 -2.13
CA VAL A 59 5.00 14.19 -1.00
C VAL A 59 5.66 13.89 0.35
N ILE A 60 6.68 13.04 0.37
CA ILE A 60 7.44 12.74 1.58
C ILE A 60 8.87 13.21 1.34
N GLU A 61 9.04 14.53 1.30
CA GLU A 61 10.35 15.06 1.65
C GLU A 61 10.67 14.59 3.07
N GLU A 62 11.87 14.05 3.18
CA GLU A 62 12.41 13.35 4.33
C GLU A 62 12.49 14.27 5.55
N GLU A 63 11.63 14.05 6.55
CA GLU A 63 11.92 14.35 7.94
C GLU A 63 11.53 13.12 8.78
N ASP A 64 12.50 12.57 9.53
CA ASP A 64 12.39 11.51 10.54
C ASP A 64 12.37 10.02 10.12
N GLY A 65 12.79 9.67 8.90
CA GLY A 65 13.31 8.31 8.60
C GLY A 65 12.33 7.13 8.76
N VAL A 66 11.03 7.40 8.88
CA VAL A 66 9.98 6.38 8.92
C VAL A 66 9.00 6.70 7.81
N ASP A 67 8.96 5.85 6.77
CA ASP A 67 7.91 5.89 5.75
C ASP A 67 6.55 5.75 6.45
N PRO A 68 5.71 6.82 6.50
CA PRO A 68 4.41 6.82 7.17
C PRO A 68 3.46 5.73 6.63
N TRP A 69 3.76 5.20 5.45
CA TRP A 69 2.96 4.21 4.73
C TRP A 69 3.49 2.79 4.87
N ALA A 70 4.70 2.61 5.43
CA ALA A 70 5.29 1.30 5.64
C ALA A 70 4.40 0.41 6.50
N ALA A 71 3.86 0.95 7.60
CA ALA A 71 2.94 0.22 8.48
C ALA A 71 1.67 -0.24 7.73
N ALA A 72 1.01 0.69 7.03
CA ALA A 72 -0.18 0.37 6.24
C ALA A 72 0.10 -0.64 5.11
N ARG A 73 1.31 -0.59 4.53
CA ARG A 73 1.75 -1.56 3.52
C ARG A 73 1.95 -2.95 4.11
N VAL A 74 2.56 -3.07 5.29
CA VAL A 74 2.75 -4.36 5.99
C VAL A 74 1.38 -4.96 6.36
N GLU A 75 0.48 -4.17 6.91
CA GLU A 75 -0.88 -4.61 7.26
C GLU A 75 -1.62 -5.17 6.03
N ARG A 76 -1.55 -4.46 4.89
CA ARG A 76 -2.17 -4.92 3.64
C ARG A 76 -1.57 -6.21 3.12
N ILE A 77 -0.24 -6.36 3.16
CA ILE A 77 0.44 -7.60 2.75
C ILE A 77 -0.05 -8.76 3.63
N GLY A 78 -0.15 -8.57 4.94
CA GLY A 78 -0.69 -9.56 5.86
C GLY A 78 -2.14 -9.96 5.51
N ALA A 79 -3.01 -8.99 5.23
CA ALA A 79 -4.39 -9.26 4.82
C ALA A 79 -4.46 -10.08 3.51
N MET A 80 -3.67 -9.71 2.50
CA MET A 80 -3.61 -10.43 1.22
C MET A 80 -3.11 -11.87 1.38
N LEU A 81 -2.09 -12.09 2.21
CA LEU A 81 -1.56 -13.42 2.51
C LEU A 81 -2.60 -14.28 3.24
N MET A 82 -3.38 -13.70 4.15
CA MET A 82 -4.46 -14.40 4.86
C MET A 82 -5.64 -14.74 3.95
N GLU A 83 -6.02 -13.85 3.03
CA GLU A 83 -7.01 -14.16 1.99
C GLU A 83 -6.53 -15.30 1.09
N LEU A 84 -5.26 -15.24 0.66
CA LEU A 84 -4.67 -16.31 -0.13
C LEU A 84 -4.63 -17.62 0.65
N TYR A 85 -4.28 -17.60 1.94
CA TYR A 85 -4.26 -18.82 2.77
C TYR A 85 -5.61 -19.53 2.81
N ARG A 86 -6.70 -18.75 2.83
CA ARG A 86 -8.07 -19.29 2.81
C ARG A 86 -8.46 -19.85 1.44
N ALA A 87 -7.95 -19.28 0.35
CA ALA A 87 -8.29 -19.66 -1.02
C ALA A 87 -7.40 -20.80 -1.57
N ASP A 88 -6.10 -20.71 -1.33
CA ASP A 88 -5.06 -21.66 -1.74
C ASP A 88 -3.94 -21.67 -0.69
N LYS A 89 -4.02 -22.66 0.20
CA LYS A 89 -3.05 -22.81 1.29
C LYS A 89 -1.63 -23.03 0.77
N GLN A 90 -1.45 -23.79 -0.31
CA GLN A 90 -0.12 -24.14 -0.79
C GLN A 90 0.60 -22.93 -1.39
N ALA A 91 -0.12 -22.11 -2.15
CA ALA A 91 0.41 -20.86 -2.68
C ALA A 91 0.75 -19.86 -1.57
N ALA A 92 -0.10 -19.76 -0.53
CA ALA A 92 0.14 -18.87 0.60
C ALA A 92 1.39 -19.24 1.38
N GLU A 93 1.55 -20.52 1.75
CA GLU A 93 2.72 -21.03 2.49
C GLU A 93 4.02 -20.79 1.70
N TYR A 94 3.99 -20.98 0.38
CA TYR A 94 5.14 -20.71 -0.48
C TYR A 94 5.55 -19.22 -0.44
N LEU A 95 4.59 -18.30 -0.59
CA LEU A 95 4.88 -16.86 -0.58
C LEU A 95 5.27 -16.35 0.81
N MET A 96 4.68 -16.89 1.87
CA MET A 96 5.09 -16.62 3.26
C MET A 96 6.55 -17.02 3.47
N GLY A 97 6.93 -18.25 3.09
CA GLY A 97 8.32 -18.71 3.20
C GLY A 97 9.31 -17.87 2.39
N MET A 98 8.94 -17.45 1.18
CA MET A 98 9.75 -16.52 0.37
C MET A 98 9.95 -15.16 1.06
N LEU A 99 8.91 -14.63 1.69
CA LEU A 99 8.96 -13.36 2.41
C LEU A 99 9.84 -13.49 3.67
N GLU A 100 9.67 -14.57 4.44
CA GLU A 100 10.48 -14.88 5.62
C GLU A 100 11.97 -14.99 5.28
N GLN A 101 12.31 -15.81 4.27
CA GLN A 101 13.69 -15.96 3.80
C GLN A 101 14.29 -14.64 3.30
N GLY A 102 13.50 -13.85 2.58
CA GLY A 102 13.90 -12.53 2.13
C GLY A 102 14.25 -11.62 3.31
N ILE A 103 13.37 -11.53 4.31
CA ILE A 103 13.59 -10.72 5.52
C ILE A 103 14.85 -11.17 6.26
N GLU A 104 14.98 -12.48 6.51
CA GLU A 104 16.14 -13.05 7.20
C GLU A 104 17.45 -12.69 6.50
N MET A 105 17.51 -12.81 5.16
CA MET A 105 18.70 -12.48 4.39
C MET A 105 19.14 -11.01 4.57
N PHE A 106 18.20 -10.07 4.62
CA PHE A 106 18.53 -8.64 4.78
C PHE A 106 18.81 -8.25 6.24
N VAL A 107 18.12 -8.88 7.20
CA VAL A 107 18.40 -8.70 8.63
C VAL A 107 19.79 -9.24 8.98
N MET A 108 20.15 -10.43 8.49
CA MET A 108 21.49 -11.00 8.70
C MET A 108 22.60 -10.15 8.06
N LYS A 109 22.37 -9.59 6.86
CA LYS A 109 23.33 -8.68 6.20
C LYS A 109 23.52 -7.38 6.98
N SER A 110 22.47 -6.84 7.58
CA SER A 110 22.51 -5.65 8.45
C SER A 110 23.32 -5.88 9.73
N LEU A 111 23.30 -7.10 10.28
CA LEU A 111 24.05 -7.46 11.49
C LEU A 111 25.52 -7.79 11.22
N ALA A 112 25.85 -8.30 10.02
CA ALA A 112 27.22 -8.62 9.63
C ALA A 112 28.08 -7.41 9.20
N GLN A 113 27.47 -6.22 9.09
CA GLN A 113 28.15 -4.96 8.72
C GLN A 113 28.36 -4.00 9.91
N LYS A 114 28.04 -4.43 11.14
CA LYS A 114 28.42 -3.75 12.39
C LYS A 114 29.57 -4.49 13.05
#